data_AF-A0A5R8ZFX3-F1
#
_entry.id   AF-A0A5R8ZFX3-F1
#
_cell.length_a   1.000
_cell.length_b   1.000
_cell.length_c   1.000
_cell.angle_alpha   90.00
_cell.angle_beta   90.00
_cell.angle_gamma   90.00
#
_symmetry.space_group_name_H-M   'P 1'
#
loop_
_entity.id
_entity.type
_entity.pdbx_description
1 polymer ?
#
loop_
_entity_poly.entity_id
_entity_poly.type
_entity_poly.pdbx_seq_one_letter_code
_entity_poly.pdbx_strand_id
1 'polypeptide(L)' 'MERNKGTAAMLEWRSRFLGEGILHEDDYDQALRRAEELEHAGVISTSEWVELVRLANAALLRL' A
#
# COMPACT_ATOMS: atom_id res chain seq x y z
N MET A 1 -1.92 22.03 -2.44
CA MET A 1 -0.77 21.38 -1.77
C MET A 1 -1.01 19.87 -1.54
N GLU A 2 -1.86 19.19 -2.33
CA GLU A 2 -2.36 17.83 -1.99
C GLU A 2 -1.57 16.67 -2.62
N ARG A 3 -0.92 16.85 -3.78
CA ARG A 3 -0.12 15.78 -4.42
C ARG A 3 1.03 15.25 -3.56
N ASN A 4 1.64 16.11 -2.73
CA ASN A 4 2.78 15.68 -1.91
C ASN A 4 2.38 14.72 -0.77
N LYS A 5 1.12 14.77 -0.31
CA LYS A 5 0.66 13.91 0.79
C LYS A 5 0.41 12.48 0.33
N GLY A 6 -0.25 12.31 -0.82
CA GLY A 6 -0.48 10.98 -1.41
C GLY A 6 0.83 10.26 -1.73
N THR A 7 1.77 10.95 -2.39
CA THR A 7 3.09 10.36 -2.70
C THR A 7 3.85 9.94 -1.44
N ALA A 8 3.84 10.76 -0.39
CA ALA A 8 4.52 10.43 0.86
C ALA A 8 3.86 9.22 1.56
N ALA A 9 2.53 9.18 1.62
CA ALA A 9 1.79 8.07 2.21
C ALA A 9 2.00 6.76 1.45
N MET A 10 2.05 6.81 0.12
CA MET A 10 2.37 5.64 -0.71
C MET A 10 3.81 5.15 -0.48
N LEU A 11 4.78 6.06 -0.33
CA LEU A 11 6.17 5.71 -0.06
C LEU A 11 6.31 5.05 1.32
N GLU A 12 5.65 5.61 2.33
CA GLU A 12 5.63 5.05 3.69
C GLU A 12 4.99 3.66 3.69
N TRP A 13 3.84 3.50 3.04
CA TRP A 13 3.16 2.21 2.90
C TRP A 13 4.08 1.19 2.23
N ARG A 14 4.74 1.55 1.12
CA ARG A 14 5.68 0.66 0.41
C ARG A 14 6.86 0.29 1.29
N SER A 15 7.44 1.24 2.02
CA SER A 15 8.56 0.97 2.93
C SER A 15 8.17 0.04 4.06
N ARG A 16 6.94 0.15 4.57
CA ARG A 16 6.44 -0.61 5.71
C ARG A 16 6.11 -2.05 5.35
N PHE A 17 5.51 -2.27 4.17
CA PHE A 17 5.00 -3.59 3.78
C PHE A 17 5.86 -4.30 2.75
N LEU A 18 6.56 -3.56 1.87
CA LEU A 18 7.38 -4.15 0.79
C LEU A 18 8.89 -4.05 1.03
N GLY A 19 9.33 -3.56 2.20
CA GLY A 19 10.73 -3.25 2.50
C GLY A 19 11.67 -4.46 2.39
N GLU A 20 11.25 -5.64 2.86
CA GLU A 20 12.05 -6.88 2.80
C GLU A 20 11.68 -7.79 1.62
N GLY A 21 10.75 -7.35 0.75
CA GLY A 21 10.42 -8.01 -0.52
C GLY A 21 9.57 -9.29 -0.44
N ILE A 22 9.44 -9.88 0.75
CA ILE A 22 8.58 -11.04 1.03
C ILE A 22 7.51 -10.60 2.01
N LEU A 23 6.26 -10.90 1.69
CA LEU A 23 5.11 -10.41 2.44
C LEU A 23 4.32 -11.60 2.95
N HIS A 24 4.32 -11.82 4.27
CA HIS A 24 3.55 -12.91 4.89
C HIS A 24 2.05 -12.64 4.81
N GLU A 25 1.23 -13.68 4.88
CA GLU A 25 -0.23 -13.57 4.77
C GLU A 25 -0.83 -12.59 5.81
N ASP A 26 -0.31 -12.59 7.05
CA ASP A 26 -0.73 -11.67 8.11
C ASP A 26 -0.36 -10.20 7.80
N ASP A 27 0.78 -9.98 7.15
CA ASP A 27 1.24 -8.65 6.73
C ASP A 27 0.46 -8.17 5.50
N TYR A 28 -0.02 -9.10 4.67
CA TYR A 28 -0.83 -8.82 3.48
C TYR A 28 -2.18 -8.26 3.86
N ASP A 29 -2.85 -8.89 4.81
CA ASP A 29 -4.14 -8.42 5.31
C ASP A 29 -4.04 -7.02 5.93
N GLN A 30 -2.96 -6.74 6.67
CA GLN A 30 -2.67 -5.40 7.19
C GLN A 30 -2.34 -4.39 6.09
N ALA A 31 -1.59 -4.79 5.06
CA ALA A 31 -1.23 -3.94 3.93
C ALA A 31 -2.49 -3.47 3.17
N LEU A 32 -3.43 -4.39 2.93
CA LEU A 32 -4.71 -4.08 2.27
C LEU A 32 -5.55 -3.11 3.11
N ARG A 33 -5.73 -3.38 4.41
CA ARG A 33 -6.52 -2.50 5.29
C ARG A 33 -5.93 -1.10 5.36
N ARG A 34 -4.60 -0.97 5.45
CA ARG A 34 -3.96 0.36 5.44
C ARG A 34 -4.08 1.08 4.10
N ALA A 35 -4.04 0.36 2.97
CA ALA A 35 -4.27 0.98 1.68
C ALA A 35 -5.72 1.49 1.56
N GLU A 36 -6.70 0.73 2.04
CA GLU A 36 -8.12 1.10 2.04
C GLU A 36 -8.41 2.33 2.93
N GLU A 37 -7.82 2.38 4.13
CA GLU A 37 -7.95 3.55 5.01
C GLU A 37 -7.37 4.84 4.39
N LEU A 38 -6.27 4.74 3.65
CA LEU A 38 -5.67 5.89 2.95
C LEU A 38 -6.60 6.41 1.83
N GLU A 39 -7.30 5.52 1.14
CA GLU A 39 -8.27 5.87 0.09
C GLU A 39 -9.51 6.52 0.71
N HIS A 40 -10.08 5.90 1.75
CA HIS A 40 -11.23 6.44 2.47
C HIS A 40 -10.97 7.79 3.14
N ALA A 41 -9.74 8.03 3.60
CA ALA A 41 -9.32 9.32 4.13
C ALA A 41 -9.07 10.38 3.03
N GLY A 42 -9.18 10.02 1.74
CA GLY A 42 -8.91 10.89 0.60
C GLY A 42 -7.44 11.26 0.45
N VAL A 43 -6.52 10.51 1.10
CA VAL A 43 -5.07 10.74 1.04
C VAL A 43 -4.50 10.25 -0.28
N ILE A 44 -5.04 9.14 -0.79
CA ILE A 44 -4.75 8.59 -2.11
C ILE A 44 -6.05 8.43 -2.91
N SER A 45 -5.95 8.46 -4.23
CA SER A 45 -7.04 8.15 -5.13
C SER A 45 -7.30 6.65 -5.23
N THR A 46 -8.49 6.29 -5.71
CA THR A 46 -8.86 4.89 -5.99
C THR A 46 -7.88 4.21 -6.95
N SER A 47 -7.31 4.94 -7.92
CA SER A 47 -6.31 4.37 -8.85
C SER A 47 -4.99 4.06 -8.15
N GLU A 48 -4.54 4.93 -7.24
CA GLU A 48 -3.34 4.72 -6.42
C GLU A 48 -3.54 3.56 -5.44
N TRP A 49 -4.74 3.43 -4.84
CA TRP A 49 -5.11 2.29 -4.01
C TRP A 49 -4.98 0.97 -4.78
N VAL A 50 -5.54 0.89 -6.00
CA VAL A 50 -5.41 -0.30 -6.86
C VAL A 50 -3.94 -0.63 -7.14
N GLU A 51 -3.08 0.37 -7.31
CA GLU A 51 -1.64 0.15 -7.49
C GLU A 51 -0.99 -0.46 -6.24
N LEU A 52 -1.32 0.04 -5.04
CA LEU A 52 -0.81 -0.53 -3.78
C LEU A 52 -1.26 -1.99 -3.60
N VAL A 53 -2.54 -2.29 -3.85
CA VAL A 53 -3.05 -3.67 -3.80
C VAL A 53 -2.30 -4.57 -4.77
N ARG A 54 -2.08 -4.14 -6.02
CA ARG A 54 -1.29 -4.92 -7.00
C ARG A 54 0.13 -5.20 -6.51
N LEU A 55 0.77 -4.23 -5.85
CA LEU A 55 2.11 -4.41 -5.30
C LEU A 55 2.12 -5.41 -4.13
N ALA A 56 1.14 -5.34 -3.23
CA ALA A 56 0.98 -6.32 -2.15
C ALA A 56 0.79 -7.74 -2.71
N ASN A 57 -0.08 -7.91 -3.72
CA ASN A 57 -0.33 -9.20 -4.35
C ASN A 57 0.95 -9.76 -4.99
N ALA A 58 1.72 -8.89 -5.67
CA ALA A 58 2.97 -9.29 -6.30
C ALA A 58 4.04 -9.69 -5.28
N ALA A 59 4.05 -9.09 -4.10
CA ALA A 59 4.98 -9.46 -3.02
C ALA A 59 4.56 -10.75 -2.30
N LEU A 60 3.26 -10.97 -2.10
CA LEU A 60 2.72 -12.21 -1.54
C LEU A 60 3.01 -13.41 -2.46
N LEU A 61 2.84 -13.26 -3.78
CA LEU A 61 3.09 -14.33 -4.77
C LEU A 61 4.59 -14.61 -5.02
N ARG A 62 5.49 -13.82 -4.43
CA ARG A 62 6.95 -14.06 -4.49
C ARG A 62 7.47 -14.89 -3.31
N LEU A 63 6.61 -15.27 -2.36
CA LEU A 63 6.84 -16.37 -1.42
C LEU A 63 6.94 -17.71 -2.16
#